data_AF-A0A958NQ06-F1
#
_entry.id   AF-A0A958NQ06-F1
#
_cell.length_a   1.000
_cell.length_b   1.000
_cell.length_c   1.000
_cell.angle_alpha   90.00
_cell.angle_beta   90.00
_cell.angle_gamma   90.00
#
_symmetry.space_group_name_H-M   'P 1'
#
loop_
_entity.id
_entity.type
_entity.pdbx_description
1 polymer ?
#
loop_
_entity_poly.entity_id
_entity_poly.type
_entity_poly.pdbx_seq_one_letter_code
_entity_poly.pdbx_strand_id
1 'polypeptide(L)'
;MNKIWIIAFISVLFWSAKNGQVNLSKSTVKKMDKTLEELWPEQPVSREAVMQGSKQLSFKLAENTLFRVLKDKQPVAYMYLAQAPSKTSYFDYLVVFDSKLAILKVKVLVYREEYGGEIGSKRWLKQFEGKTDPKTIRFGDDVQGISGATISARSLTTDVQKTIRQIVELKQKGVI
;
A
#
# COMPACT_ATOMS: atom_id res chain seq x y z
N MET A 1 34.89 14.37 -14.29
CA MET A 1 33.68 13.55 -14.01
C MET A 1 32.73 14.40 -13.19
N ASN A 2 31.82 15.11 -13.88
CA ASN A 2 31.00 16.14 -13.26
C ASN A 2 29.77 15.50 -12.61
N LYS A 3 29.67 15.65 -11.28
CA LYS A 3 28.47 15.32 -10.52
C LYS A 3 27.42 16.38 -10.83
N ILE A 4 26.46 16.03 -11.69
CA ILE A 4 25.28 16.85 -11.95
C ILE A 4 24.36 16.72 -10.73
N TRP A 5 24.22 17.80 -9.98
CA TRP A 5 23.18 17.93 -8.97
C TRP A 5 21.84 18.11 -9.71
N ILE A 6 21.06 17.05 -9.82
CA ILE A 6 19.68 17.14 -10.32
C ILE A 6 18.86 17.80 -9.21
N ILE A 7 18.45 19.04 -9.47
CA ILE A 7 17.51 19.80 -8.64
C ILE A 7 16.17 19.06 -8.68
N ALA A 8 15.77 18.45 -7.56
CA ALA A 8 14.47 17.83 -7.41
C ALA A 8 13.40 18.92 -7.37
N PHE A 9 12.71 19.12 -8.49
CA PHE A 9 11.51 19.95 -8.55
C PHE A 9 10.34 19.12 -7.99
N ILE A 10 10.18 19.13 -6.67
CA ILE A 10 9.02 18.54 -6.00
C ILE A 10 7.84 19.46 -6.27
N SER A 11 7.15 19.28 -7.40
CA SER A 11 5.87 19.93 -7.62
C SER A 11 4.82 19.23 -6.76
N VAL A 12 4.69 19.69 -5.51
CA VAL A 12 3.51 19.39 -4.71
C VAL A 12 2.36 20.19 -5.31
N LEU A 13 1.64 19.61 -6.27
CA LEU A 13 0.36 20.15 -6.71
C LEU A 13 -0.68 19.85 -5.63
N PHE A 14 -0.68 20.68 -4.58
CA PHE A 14 -1.83 20.83 -3.69
C PHE A 14 -2.90 21.61 -4.44
N TRP A 15 -3.69 20.93 -5.29
CA TRP A 15 -5.03 21.44 -5.59
C TRP A 15 -5.99 20.86 -4.57
N SER A 16 -6.14 21.58 -3.46
CA SER A 16 -7.13 21.30 -2.43
C SER A 16 -8.51 21.71 -2.94
N ALA A 17 -9.19 20.80 -3.63
CA ALA A 17 -10.64 20.84 -3.72
C ALA A 17 -11.17 20.30 -2.39
N LYS A 18 -11.54 21.22 -1.50
CA LYS A 18 -12.35 20.94 -0.31
C LYS A 18 -13.64 20.26 -0.76
N ASN A 19 -13.74 18.95 -0.61
CA ASN A 19 -15.00 18.22 -0.46
C ASN A 19 -14.72 16.88 0.23
N GLY A 20 -15.23 16.75 1.46
CA GLY A 20 -15.58 15.47 2.08
C GLY A 20 -14.49 14.42 2.34
N GLN A 21 -13.22 14.79 2.54
CA GLN A 21 -12.16 13.80 2.69
C GLN A 21 -12.21 13.06 4.03
N VAL A 22 -12.17 11.72 4.00
CA VAL A 22 -11.50 10.94 5.05
C VAL A 22 -10.09 11.53 5.21
N ASN A 23 -9.86 12.22 6.31
CA ASN A 23 -8.66 13.02 6.53
C ASN A 23 -7.49 12.08 6.88
N LEU A 24 -6.77 11.61 5.86
CA LEU A 24 -5.53 10.86 6.06
C LEU A 24 -4.61 11.66 6.97
N SER A 25 -4.11 11.04 8.05
CA SER A 25 -3.23 11.74 8.97
C SER A 25 -1.98 12.26 8.25
N LYS A 26 -1.45 13.42 8.66
CA LYS A 26 -0.21 13.97 8.10
C LYS A 26 0.94 12.94 8.12
N SER A 27 1.00 12.11 9.16
CA SER A 27 1.98 11.03 9.30
C SER A 27 1.78 9.93 8.26
N THR A 28 0.52 9.55 8.00
CA THR A 28 0.14 8.58 6.96
C THR A 28 0.57 9.07 5.58
N VAL A 29 0.19 10.31 5.24
CA VAL A 29 0.55 10.94 3.96
C VAL A 29 2.07 10.96 3.77
N LYS A 30 2.82 11.42 4.80
CA LYS A 30 4.29 11.42 4.77
C LYS A 30 4.89 10.03 4.55
N LYS A 31 4.32 8.98 5.15
CA LYS A 31 4.80 7.60 4.95
C LYS A 31 4.45 7.05 3.57
N MET A 32 3.32 7.45 2.98
CA MET A 32 2.98 7.15 1.60
C MET A 32 3.98 7.80 0.63
N ASP A 33 4.23 9.11 0.78
CA ASP A 33 5.19 9.88 -0.02
C ASP A 33 6.57 9.23 0.00
N LYS A 34 7.09 8.97 1.21
CA LYS A 34 8.38 8.29 1.39
C LYS A 34 8.43 6.91 0.72
N THR A 35 7.30 6.21 0.64
CA THR A 35 7.28 4.89 -0.01
C THR A 35 7.36 5.01 -1.53
N LEU A 36 6.73 6.04 -2.10
CA LEU A 36 6.86 6.34 -3.53
C LEU A 36 8.28 6.80 -3.87
N GLU A 37 8.88 7.66 -3.05
CA GLU A 37 10.29 8.07 -3.19
C GLU A 37 11.26 6.88 -3.12
N GLU A 38 11.01 5.90 -2.23
CA GLU A 38 11.81 4.68 -2.13
C GLU A 38 11.70 3.79 -3.39
N LEU A 39 10.54 3.79 -4.07
CA LEU A 39 10.29 2.95 -5.26
C LEU A 39 10.68 3.63 -6.58
N TRP A 40 10.58 4.95 -6.66
CA TRP A 40 10.94 5.75 -7.83
C TRP A 40 11.90 6.90 -7.46
N PRO A 41 13.15 6.59 -7.04
CA PRO A 41 14.08 7.61 -6.55
C PRO A 41 14.53 8.61 -7.62
N GLU A 42 14.52 8.20 -8.89
CA GLU A 42 15.03 9.01 -10.00
C GLU A 42 13.94 9.81 -10.72
N GLN A 43 12.66 9.45 -10.57
CA GLN A 43 11.58 10.03 -11.35
C GLN A 43 10.34 10.25 -10.47
N PRO A 44 9.92 11.50 -10.24
CA PRO A 44 8.81 11.78 -9.34
C PRO A 44 7.52 11.17 -9.88
N VAL A 45 6.75 10.59 -8.97
CA VAL A 45 5.42 10.05 -9.26
C VAL A 45 4.38 10.80 -8.44
N SER A 46 3.20 11.00 -9.01
CA SER A 46 2.04 11.52 -8.29
C SER A 46 1.07 10.39 -7.94
N ARG A 47 0.06 10.70 -7.14
CA ARG A 47 -1.03 9.77 -6.83
C ARG A 47 -2.39 10.43 -6.98
N GLU A 48 -3.35 9.66 -7.47
CA GLU A 48 -4.75 10.08 -7.61
C GLU A 48 -5.66 9.05 -6.97
N ALA A 49 -6.61 9.50 -6.16
CA ALA A 49 -7.56 8.60 -5.49
C ALA A 49 -8.47 7.91 -6.52
N VAL A 50 -8.68 6.62 -6.35
CA VAL A 50 -9.61 5.83 -7.16
C VAL A 50 -10.95 5.77 -6.44
N MET A 51 -12.01 6.11 -7.16
CA MET A 51 -13.39 5.96 -6.69
C MET A 51 -14.02 4.71 -7.32
N GLN A 52 -14.82 3.97 -6.54
CA GLN A 52 -15.53 2.79 -7.03
C GLN A 52 -16.52 3.10 -8.16
N GLY A 53 -17.08 4.31 -8.18
CA GLY A 53 -18.17 4.68 -9.09
C GLY A 53 -19.42 3.83 -8.84
N SER A 54 -20.17 3.50 -9.89
CA SER A 54 -21.38 2.67 -9.83
C SER A 54 -21.13 1.16 -9.97
N LYS A 55 -19.87 0.72 -9.98
CA LYS A 55 -19.52 -0.69 -10.19
C LYS A 55 -19.87 -1.53 -8.96
N GLN A 56 -20.55 -2.66 -9.19
CA GLN A 56 -20.81 -3.64 -8.15
C GLN A 56 -19.56 -4.48 -7.88
N LEU A 57 -19.07 -4.41 -6.64
CA LEU A 57 -17.94 -5.16 -6.11
C LEU A 57 -18.42 -6.10 -5.01
N SER A 58 -17.68 -7.18 -4.75
CA SER A 58 -17.91 -8.10 -3.63
C SER A 58 -17.62 -7.47 -2.26
N PHE A 59 -17.02 -6.27 -2.26
CA PHE A 59 -16.67 -5.50 -1.07
C PHE A 59 -16.93 -4.00 -1.29
N LYS A 60 -17.02 -3.23 -0.20
CA LYS A 60 -17.08 -1.77 -0.28
C LYS A 60 -15.66 -1.19 -0.37
N LEU A 61 -15.33 -0.48 -1.43
CA LEU A 61 -14.09 0.29 -1.50
C LEU A 61 -14.26 1.61 -0.74
N ALA A 62 -13.52 1.77 0.35
CA ALA A 62 -13.56 3.01 1.12
C ALA A 62 -12.84 4.15 0.38
N GLU A 63 -13.34 5.37 0.54
CA GLU A 63 -12.71 6.56 -0.02
C GLU A 63 -11.28 6.74 0.52
N ASN A 64 -10.39 7.30 -0.30
CA ASN A 64 -8.99 7.54 0.06
C ASN A 64 -8.21 6.30 0.52
N THR A 65 -8.63 5.09 0.11
CA THR A 65 -7.89 3.85 0.38
C THR A 65 -7.15 3.30 -0.83
N LEU A 66 -7.57 3.61 -2.04
CA LEU A 66 -6.92 3.17 -3.27
C LEU A 66 -6.48 4.37 -4.09
N PHE A 67 -5.26 4.32 -4.61
CA PHE A 67 -4.66 5.37 -5.42
C PHE A 67 -4.01 4.80 -6.67
N ARG A 68 -4.22 5.44 -7.82
CA ARG A 68 -3.35 5.27 -9.01
C ARG A 68 -2.08 6.05 -8.78
N VAL A 69 -0.93 5.42 -9.03
CA VAL A 69 0.37 6.08 -9.05
C VAL A 69 0.69 6.41 -10.50
N LEU A 70 0.90 7.70 -10.78
CA LEU A 70 1.11 8.21 -12.12
C LEU A 70 2.55 8.67 -12.29
N LYS A 71 3.11 8.33 -13.45
CA LYS A 71 4.39 8.82 -13.95
C LYS A 71 4.13 9.47 -15.31
N ASP A 72 4.44 10.76 -15.45
CA ASP A 72 4.15 11.51 -16.68
C ASP A 72 2.69 11.36 -17.16
N LYS A 73 1.75 11.39 -16.20
CA LYS A 73 0.30 11.16 -16.38
C LYS A 73 -0.10 9.74 -16.82
N GLN A 74 0.84 8.80 -16.90
CA GLN A 74 0.57 7.39 -17.19
C GLN A 74 0.50 6.56 -15.91
N PRO A 75 -0.51 5.69 -15.72
CA PRO A 75 -0.58 4.82 -14.56
C PRO A 75 0.51 3.76 -14.61
N VAL A 76 1.35 3.73 -13.58
CA VAL A 76 2.48 2.79 -13.45
C VAL A 76 2.32 1.80 -12.30
N ALA A 77 1.52 2.15 -11.30
CA ALA A 77 1.30 1.33 -10.12
C ALA A 77 -0.02 1.71 -9.42
N TYR A 78 -0.40 0.91 -8.43
CA TYR A 78 -1.53 1.18 -7.54
C TYR A 78 -1.07 1.10 -6.08
N MET A 79 -1.49 2.05 -5.25
CA MET A 79 -1.24 2.03 -3.82
C MET A 79 -2.56 1.80 -3.09
N TYR A 80 -2.60 0.75 -2.27
CA TYR A 80 -3.79 0.35 -1.51
C TYR A 80 -3.48 0.41 0.00
N LEU A 81 -4.14 1.33 0.70
CA LEU A 81 -4.17 1.42 2.16
C LEU A 81 -5.22 0.46 2.72
N ALA A 82 -4.83 -0.32 3.72
CA ALA A 82 -5.68 -1.27 4.39
C ALA A 82 -5.40 -1.31 5.89
N GLN A 83 -6.27 -1.99 6.62
CA GLN A 83 -6.21 -2.12 8.06
C GLN A 83 -6.49 -3.57 8.45
N ALA A 84 -5.66 -4.13 9.33
CA ALA A 84 -5.81 -5.49 9.81
C ALA A 84 -5.75 -5.54 11.35
N PRO A 85 -6.40 -6.54 11.98
CA PRO A 85 -6.44 -6.65 13.43
C PRO A 85 -5.07 -7.04 14.00
N SER A 86 -4.68 -6.41 15.11
CA SER A 86 -3.60 -6.85 15.99
C SER A 86 -4.17 -7.74 17.12
N LYS A 87 -3.51 -7.81 18.29
CA LYS A 87 -3.99 -8.63 19.41
C LYS A 87 -5.27 -8.07 20.04
N THR A 88 -5.35 -6.75 20.16
CA THR A 88 -6.39 -6.00 20.89
C THR A 88 -6.90 -4.76 20.14
N SER A 89 -6.35 -4.45 18.97
CA SER A 89 -6.62 -3.25 18.20
C SER A 89 -6.46 -3.53 16.70
N TYR A 90 -6.09 -2.50 15.94
CA TYR A 90 -5.80 -2.57 14.51
C TYR A 90 -4.53 -1.81 14.16
N PHE A 91 -3.84 -2.27 13.12
CA PHE A 91 -2.73 -1.57 12.49
C PHE A 91 -3.06 -1.22 11.05
N ASP A 92 -2.49 -0.12 10.59
CA ASP A 92 -2.67 0.39 9.24
C ASP A 92 -1.43 0.05 8.43
N TYR A 93 -1.62 -0.34 7.19
CA TYR A 93 -0.53 -0.63 6.27
C TYR A 93 -0.92 -0.23 4.86
N LEU A 94 0.07 -0.22 3.96
CA LEU A 94 -0.17 -0.10 2.55
C LEU A 94 0.48 -1.24 1.78
N VAL A 95 -0.05 -1.48 0.59
CA VAL A 95 0.53 -2.33 -0.44
C VAL A 95 0.65 -1.51 -1.71
N VAL A 96 1.82 -1.52 -2.35
CA VAL A 96 2.03 -0.98 -3.69
C VAL A 96 2.10 -2.14 -4.67
N PHE A 97 1.27 -2.08 -5.71
CA PHE A 97 1.20 -3.05 -6.79
C PHE A 97 1.73 -2.41 -8.08
N ASP A 98 2.44 -3.16 -8.90
CA ASP A 98 2.76 -2.74 -10.27
C ASP A 98 1.53 -2.82 -11.20
N SER A 99 1.70 -2.45 -12.47
CA SER A 99 0.63 -2.53 -13.48
C SER A 99 0.14 -3.96 -13.78
N LYS A 100 0.95 -4.97 -13.44
CA LYS A 100 0.61 -6.40 -13.52
C LYS A 100 0.01 -6.95 -12.23
N LEU A 101 -0.20 -6.10 -11.23
CA LEU A 101 -0.71 -6.43 -9.90
C LEU A 101 0.24 -7.29 -9.05
N ALA A 102 1.54 -7.29 -9.36
CA ALA A 102 2.56 -7.85 -8.47
C ALA A 102 2.89 -6.86 -7.35
N ILE A 103 3.08 -7.36 -6.13
CA ILE A 103 3.45 -6.51 -5.00
C ILE A 103 4.87 -5.95 -5.20
N LEU A 104 4.99 -4.63 -5.28
CA LEU A 104 6.26 -3.91 -5.22
C LEU A 104 6.70 -3.64 -3.78
N LYS A 105 5.74 -3.38 -2.90
CA LYS A 105 6.04 -3.04 -1.50
C LYS A 105 4.86 -3.31 -0.57
N VAL A 106 5.16 -3.79 0.63
CA VAL A 106 4.26 -3.71 1.79
C VAL A 106 4.93 -2.85 2.85
N LYS A 107 4.14 -2.00 3.53
CA LYS A 107 4.65 -1.13 4.62
C LYS A 107 3.61 -0.93 5.70
N VAL A 108 3.99 -1.22 6.95
CA VAL A 108 3.18 -0.86 8.12
C VAL A 108 3.29 0.64 8.37
N LEU A 109 2.13 1.31 8.40
CA LEU A 109 2.00 2.76 8.54
C LEU A 109 1.82 3.16 9.99
N VAL A 110 0.95 2.47 10.73
CA VAL A 110 0.69 2.76 12.14
C VAL A 110 0.45 1.45 12.85
N TYR A 111 1.19 1.20 13.93
CA TYR A 111 0.99 0.08 14.83
C TYR A 111 0.77 0.64 16.24
N ARG A 112 -0.30 0.21 16.91
CA ARG A 112 -0.86 0.91 18.10
C ARG A 112 -0.71 0.13 19.39
N GLU A 113 0.02 -0.98 19.37
CA GLU A 113 0.24 -1.83 20.53
C GLU A 113 1.73 -1.89 20.89
N GLU A 114 2.01 -2.20 22.15
CA GLU A 114 3.38 -2.33 22.68
C GLU A 114 4.12 -3.54 22.08
N TYR A 115 3.38 -4.62 21.78
CA TYR A 115 3.93 -5.87 21.29
C TYR A 115 3.39 -6.21 19.90
N GLY A 116 4.23 -6.79 19.06
CA GLY A 116 3.84 -7.25 17.73
C GLY A 116 4.19 -6.27 16.60
N GLY A 117 4.77 -5.11 16.92
CA GLY A 117 5.19 -4.09 15.94
C GLY A 117 6.33 -4.55 15.03
N GLU A 118 6.95 -5.69 15.33
CA GLU A 118 8.01 -6.32 14.54
C GLU A 118 7.58 -6.62 13.10
N ILE A 119 6.27 -6.72 12.83
CA ILE A 119 5.72 -6.83 11.47
C ILE A 119 6.06 -5.62 10.58
N GLY A 120 6.48 -4.49 11.17
CA GLY A 120 6.99 -3.32 10.45
C GLY A 120 8.41 -3.49 9.90
N SER A 121 9.09 -4.60 10.20
CA SER A 121 10.44 -4.89 9.74
C SER A 121 10.53 -4.95 8.21
N LYS A 122 11.40 -4.11 7.62
CA LYS A 122 11.69 -4.15 6.18
C LYS A 122 12.12 -5.53 5.70
N ARG A 123 12.87 -6.28 6.52
CA ARG A 123 13.33 -7.63 6.17
C ARG A 123 12.18 -8.61 6.08
N TRP A 124 11.28 -8.59 7.05
CA TRP A 124 10.14 -9.52 7.08
C TRP A 124 9.13 -9.20 5.98
N LEU A 125 8.84 -7.91 5.74
CA LEU A 125 7.91 -7.46 4.71
C LEU A 125 8.36 -7.74 3.27
N LYS A 126 9.65 -7.97 3.03
CA LYS A 126 10.16 -8.34 1.69
C LYS A 126 9.61 -9.68 1.18
N GLN A 127 9.12 -10.56 2.06
CA GLN A 127 8.56 -11.86 1.68
C GLN A 127 7.31 -11.74 0.78
N PHE A 128 6.65 -10.58 0.79
CA PHE A 128 5.49 -10.30 -0.06
C PHE A 128 5.86 -9.78 -1.45
N GLU A 129 7.08 -9.28 -1.66
CA GLU A 129 7.50 -8.66 -2.93
C GLU A 129 7.44 -9.70 -4.08
N GLY A 130 6.88 -9.29 -5.23
CA GLY A 130 6.68 -10.12 -6.42
C GLY A 130 5.44 -11.03 -6.39
N LYS A 131 4.73 -11.16 -5.26
CA LYS A 131 3.55 -12.02 -5.16
C LYS A 131 2.36 -11.39 -5.90
N THR A 132 1.61 -12.24 -6.62
CA THR A 132 0.43 -11.85 -7.43
C THR A 132 -0.81 -12.69 -7.11
N ASP A 133 -0.64 -13.91 -6.60
CA ASP A 133 -1.74 -14.83 -6.26
C ASP A 133 -1.83 -15.02 -4.75
N PRO A 134 -2.98 -14.74 -4.11
CA PRO A 134 -3.15 -14.96 -2.67
C PRO A 134 -2.84 -16.40 -2.22
N LYS A 135 -3.01 -17.40 -3.09
CA LYS A 135 -2.70 -18.81 -2.79
C LYS A 135 -1.22 -19.08 -2.54
N THR A 136 -0.34 -18.20 -3.01
CA THR A 136 1.13 -18.30 -2.88
C THR A 136 1.70 -17.58 -1.65
N ILE A 137 0.81 -17.15 -0.74
CA ILE A 137 1.14 -16.36 0.45
C ILE A 137 0.51 -17.03 1.68
N ARG A 138 0.96 -18.23 2.04
CA ARG A 138 0.47 -18.93 3.24
C ARG A 138 1.35 -18.62 4.45
N PHE A 139 0.72 -18.20 5.54
CA PHE A 139 1.42 -17.96 6.80
C PHE A 139 1.98 -19.28 7.37
N GLY A 140 3.26 -19.28 7.75
CA GLY A 140 3.97 -20.47 8.24
C GLY A 140 4.66 -21.28 7.14
N ASP A 141 4.17 -21.21 5.90
CA ASP A 141 4.76 -21.91 4.75
C ASP A 141 5.57 -20.93 3.87
N ASP A 142 4.87 -19.98 3.24
CA ASP A 142 5.44 -19.04 2.27
C ASP A 142 5.85 -17.70 2.92
N VAL A 143 5.25 -17.37 4.08
CA VAL A 143 5.57 -16.19 4.89
C VAL A 143 5.87 -16.63 6.31
N GLN A 144 7.09 -16.35 6.76
CA GLN A 144 7.57 -16.74 8.08
C GLN A 144 6.76 -16.06 9.20
N GLY A 145 6.59 -16.78 10.31
CA GLY A 145 6.13 -16.18 11.56
C GLY A 145 7.18 -15.23 12.14
N ILE A 146 6.78 -14.47 13.17
CA ILE A 146 7.68 -13.65 13.98
C ILE A 146 7.44 -13.99 15.44
N SER A 147 8.49 -14.40 16.15
CA SER A 147 8.41 -14.66 17.59
C SER A 147 7.94 -13.41 18.33
N GLY A 148 6.97 -13.55 19.25
CA GLY A 148 6.35 -12.43 19.96
C GLY A 148 5.34 -11.60 19.15
N ALA A 149 5.23 -11.82 17.83
CA ALA A 149 4.35 -11.09 16.93
C ALA A 149 3.49 -12.01 16.03
N THR A 150 3.30 -13.28 16.41
CA THR A 150 2.61 -14.30 15.60
C THR A 150 1.20 -13.89 15.18
N ILE A 151 0.41 -13.29 16.08
CA ILE A 151 -0.96 -12.86 15.79
C ILE A 151 -0.95 -11.79 14.70
N SER A 152 -0.18 -10.72 14.89
CA SER A 152 -0.09 -9.60 13.95
C SER A 152 0.51 -10.03 12.60
N ALA A 153 1.51 -10.92 12.61
CA ALA A 153 2.14 -11.46 11.41
C ALA A 153 1.13 -12.30 10.60
N ARG A 154 0.32 -13.14 11.27
CA ARG A 154 -0.76 -13.89 10.64
C ARG A 154 -1.83 -12.95 10.08
N SER A 155 -2.28 -11.97 10.86
CA SER A 155 -3.29 -11.00 10.42
C SER A 155 -2.87 -10.22 9.19
N LEU A 156 -1.62 -9.70 9.17
CA LEU A 156 -1.11 -8.98 8.01
C LEU A 156 -1.01 -9.90 6.79
N THR A 157 -0.56 -11.14 6.96
CA THR A 157 -0.50 -12.11 5.86
C THR A 157 -1.88 -12.36 5.24
N THR A 158 -2.89 -12.61 6.09
CA THR A 158 -4.28 -12.83 5.65
C THR A 158 -4.87 -11.60 4.96
N ASP A 159 -4.61 -10.40 5.48
CA ASP A 159 -5.16 -9.18 4.88
C ASP A 159 -4.41 -8.78 3.60
N VAL A 160 -3.11 -9.09 3.46
CA VAL A 160 -2.40 -8.98 2.17
C VAL A 160 -3.02 -9.91 1.12
N GLN A 161 -3.35 -11.16 1.46
CA GLN A 161 -4.09 -12.03 0.53
C GLN A 161 -5.44 -11.41 0.12
N LYS A 162 -6.14 -10.77 1.06
CA LYS A 162 -7.42 -10.10 0.79
C LYS A 162 -7.24 -8.91 -0.13
N THR A 163 -6.24 -8.05 0.10
CA THR A 163 -5.97 -6.90 -0.78
C THR A 163 -5.61 -7.33 -2.20
N ILE A 164 -4.91 -8.45 -2.38
CA ILE A 164 -4.67 -9.05 -3.72
C ILE A 164 -5.99 -9.45 -4.38
N ARG A 165 -6.88 -10.17 -3.67
CA ARG A 165 -8.20 -10.52 -4.22
C ARG A 165 -9.00 -9.29 -4.65
N GLN A 166 -8.97 -8.25 -3.83
CA GLN A 166 -9.67 -7.00 -4.07
C GLN A 166 -9.11 -6.24 -5.28
N ILE A 167 -7.79 -6.08 -5.39
CA ILE A 167 -7.17 -5.36 -6.51
C ILE A 167 -7.37 -6.10 -7.84
N VAL A 168 -7.39 -7.43 -7.83
CA VAL A 168 -7.74 -8.25 -9.00
C VAL A 168 -9.20 -8.04 -9.41
N GLU A 169 -10.14 -8.05 -8.47
CA GLU A 169 -11.55 -7.79 -8.77
C GLU A 169 -11.75 -6.38 -9.33
N LEU A 170 -11.10 -5.37 -8.75
CA LEU A 170 -11.17 -3.99 -9.23
C LEU A 170 -10.71 -3.87 -10.70
N LYS A 171 -9.65 -4.58 -11.08
CA LYS A 171 -9.18 -4.63 -12.48
C LYS A 171 -10.18 -5.37 -13.38
N GLN A 172 -10.71 -6.51 -12.94
CA GLN A 172 -11.72 -7.27 -13.70
C GLN A 172 -13.02 -6.50 -13.94
N LYS A 173 -13.41 -5.64 -12.99
CA LYS A 173 -14.62 -4.80 -13.08
C LYS A 173 -14.39 -3.47 -13.80
N GLY A 174 -13.16 -3.19 -14.23
CA GLY A 174 -12.78 -1.95 -14.92
C GLY A 174 -12.84 -0.71 -14.03
N VAL A 175 -12.63 -0.87 -12.72
CA VAL A 175 -12.48 0.25 -11.78
C VAL A 175 -11.07 0.85 -11.91
N ILE A 176 -10.07 -0.01 -12.14
CA ILE A 176 -8.66 0.35 -12.32
C ILE A 176 -8.06 -0.15 -13.61
#